data_AF-A0A7G6ACX0-F1
#
_entry.id   AF-A0A7G6ACX0-F1
#
_cell.length_a   1.000
_cell.length_b   1.000
_cell.length_c   1.000
_cell.angle_alpha   90.00
_cell.angle_beta   90.00
_cell.angle_gamma   90.00
#
_symmetry.space_group_name_H-M   'P 1'
#
loop_
_entity.id
_entity.type
_entity.pdbx_description
1 polymer ?
#
loop_
_entity_poly.entity_id
_entity_poly.type
_entity_poly.pdbx_seq_one_letter_code
_entity_poly.pdbx_strand_id
1 'polypeptide(L)'
;MSHSPINQGHPRFAELDGLRALAVASVILFHCDISGLFDAGFLGVDVFFAISGFIITAMLVKDYRDKGDFRFRAFYFRRLKRLLPPVVGLVLLATGTALVSDAAFAAFRADVPAALAYWSNVWQIVEKQSYFDTTPHVLKHLWSLAVEEQFYLVWPPLAFFVLKRHGPKATGVFALALAFASTAWMWYGYDPAIGSDDLNRLYLGTDTHAMGLFAGAALGCFWNPWARPTASPRARWGWRIAALVSLGVLTCMSVSLNPTSPAFYQGGFLLVPLLTGVVAYCTMNDRRFFVSRLLRTDLAQWLGSRSYSLYLVHWLVFVWLQLRGHGDFSNWAVLLGALAAVAGLSELMYRWVEMPSKRFNPRSLDNRRMAACVLVYMGSAWSIFAITLLHAPAAPVVASAPAPTSEAAAPAAPVAGANLPPPNPRPRLTPTR
;
A
#
# COMPACT_ATOMS: atom_id res chain seq x y z
N MET A 1 -23.05 -13.50 24.49
CA MET A 1 -22.90 -12.54 23.37
C MET A 1 -22.88 -13.33 22.06
N SER A 2 -23.88 -13.09 21.22
CA SER A 2 -24.26 -13.90 20.06
C SER A 2 -23.17 -13.93 18.98
N HIS A 3 -22.58 -15.12 18.75
CA HIS A 3 -21.80 -15.42 17.56
C HIS A 3 -22.76 -15.45 16.36
N SER A 4 -22.93 -14.31 15.69
CA SER A 4 -23.60 -14.26 14.40
C SER A 4 -22.79 -15.06 13.36
N PRO A 5 -23.39 -16.06 12.69
CA PRO A 5 -22.72 -16.80 11.63
C PRO A 5 -22.74 -15.96 10.35
N ILE A 6 -21.73 -15.10 10.18
CA ILE A 6 -21.58 -14.33 8.94
C ILE A 6 -20.85 -15.17 7.90
N ASN A 7 -21.64 -15.66 6.94
CA ASN A 7 -21.32 -15.98 5.54
C ASN A 7 -20.47 -17.21 5.21
N GLN A 8 -21.00 -17.98 4.26
CA GLN A 8 -20.32 -18.99 3.43
C GLN A 8 -19.30 -18.35 2.45
N GLY A 9 -18.29 -17.68 3.00
CA GLY A 9 -17.07 -17.28 2.33
C GLY A 9 -15.88 -17.91 3.07
N HIS A 10 -14.79 -18.20 2.36
CA HIS A 10 -13.62 -18.89 2.92
C HIS A 10 -13.21 -18.38 4.31
N PRO A 11 -12.76 -19.28 5.22
CA PRO A 11 -12.40 -18.91 6.58
C PRO A 11 -11.40 -17.77 6.60
N ARG A 12 -11.69 -16.78 7.45
CA ARG A 12 -10.85 -15.61 7.68
C ARG A 12 -9.58 -16.05 8.41
N PHE A 13 -8.41 -15.83 7.81
CA PHE A 13 -7.12 -16.17 8.42
C PHE A 13 -6.69 -15.06 9.37
N ALA A 14 -6.84 -15.30 10.67
CA ALA A 14 -6.54 -14.32 11.72
C ALA A 14 -5.08 -13.83 11.65
N GLU A 15 -4.14 -14.73 11.34
CA GLU A 15 -2.72 -14.42 11.20
C GLU A 15 -2.45 -13.45 10.02
N LEU A 16 -3.16 -13.59 8.89
CA LEU A 16 -3.04 -12.64 7.77
C LEU A 16 -3.61 -11.27 8.13
N ASP A 17 -4.67 -11.22 8.94
CA ASP A 17 -5.18 -9.95 9.44
C ASP A 17 -4.22 -9.32 10.44
N GLY A 18 -3.55 -10.11 11.27
CA GLY A 18 -2.45 -9.62 12.09
C GLY A 18 -1.31 -9.02 11.25
N LEU A 19 -0.94 -9.65 10.13
CA LEU A 19 0.06 -9.07 9.23
C LEU A 19 -0.42 -7.78 8.56
N ARG A 20 -1.71 -7.69 8.20
CA ARG A 20 -2.31 -6.42 7.75
C ARG A 20 -2.31 -5.35 8.84
N ALA A 21 -2.47 -5.73 10.10
CA ALA A 21 -2.42 -4.81 11.23
C ALA A 21 -1.02 -4.21 11.38
N LEU A 22 0.02 -5.05 11.28
CA LEU A 22 1.41 -4.58 11.27
C LEU A 22 1.66 -3.66 10.06
N ALA A 23 1.22 -4.07 8.87
CA ALA A 23 1.38 -3.29 7.65
C ALA A 23 0.73 -1.89 7.74
N VAL A 24 -0.53 -1.79 8.16
CA VAL A 24 -1.19 -0.47 8.29
C VAL A 24 -0.57 0.36 9.40
N ALA A 25 -0.17 -0.25 10.52
CA ALA A 25 0.49 0.47 11.60
C ALA A 25 1.82 1.05 11.12
N SER A 26 2.63 0.27 10.41
CA SER A 26 3.88 0.74 9.80
C SER A 26 3.65 1.91 8.83
N VAL A 27 2.63 1.83 7.97
CA VAL A 27 2.29 2.94 7.06
C VAL A 27 1.87 4.20 7.82
N ILE A 28 1.03 4.07 8.85
CA ILE A 28 0.59 5.23 9.65
C ILE A 28 1.78 5.86 10.36
N LEU A 29 2.62 5.04 11.01
CA LEU A 29 3.80 5.52 11.75
C LEU A 29 4.82 6.20 10.85
N PHE A 30 5.03 5.69 9.63
CA PHE A 30 5.88 6.33 8.62
C PHE A 30 5.41 7.75 8.29
N HIS A 31 4.11 7.96 8.12
CA HIS A 31 3.58 9.29 7.81
C HIS A 31 3.44 10.20 9.04
N CYS A 32 3.73 9.72 10.25
CA CYS A 32 3.84 10.57 11.43
C CYS A 32 5.21 11.26 11.53
N ASP A 33 6.16 10.96 10.64
CA ASP A 33 7.52 11.53 10.61
C ASP A 33 8.26 11.50 11.97
N ILE A 34 8.00 10.47 12.79
CA ILE A 34 8.65 10.29 14.09
C ILE A 34 10.09 9.85 13.81
N SER A 35 10.99 10.84 13.86
CA SER A 35 12.38 10.72 13.42
C SER A 35 13.09 9.50 14.00
N GLY A 36 13.64 8.64 13.14
CA GLY A 36 14.54 7.55 13.52
C GLY A 36 13.86 6.28 14.06
N LEU A 37 12.52 6.22 14.10
CA LEU A 37 11.80 5.02 14.55
C LEU A 37 11.20 4.21 13.40
N PHE A 38 10.79 4.83 12.26
CA PHE A 38 10.06 4.14 11.18
C PHE A 38 10.24 4.72 9.76
N ASP A 39 11.45 5.15 9.39
CA ASP A 39 11.75 5.79 8.09
C ASP A 39 11.45 4.93 6.85
N ALA A 40 11.30 3.61 7.01
CA ALA A 40 10.83 2.69 5.97
C ALA A 40 9.52 1.96 6.33
N GLY A 41 8.60 2.61 7.03
CA GLY A 41 7.24 2.06 7.24
C GLY A 41 6.35 2.03 5.98
N PHE A 42 6.77 2.67 4.88
CA PHE A 42 6.13 2.52 3.56
C PHE A 42 6.10 1.06 3.06
N LEU A 43 7.02 0.22 3.54
CA LEU A 43 7.07 -1.23 3.24
C LEU A 43 5.79 -1.97 3.66
N GLY A 44 4.96 -1.39 4.52
CA GLY A 44 3.63 -1.92 4.79
C GLY A 44 2.77 -2.06 3.52
N VAL A 45 2.96 -1.20 2.51
CA VAL A 45 2.28 -1.33 1.21
C VAL A 45 2.69 -2.62 0.49
N ASP A 46 3.98 -2.96 0.47
CA ASP A 46 4.47 -4.22 -0.12
C ASP A 46 3.98 -5.46 0.64
N VAL A 47 3.81 -5.36 1.96
CA VAL A 47 3.16 -6.39 2.77
C VAL A 47 1.70 -6.56 2.34
N PHE A 48 0.97 -5.46 2.10
CA PHE A 48 -0.40 -5.53 1.55
C PHE A 48 -0.43 -6.18 0.18
N PHE A 49 0.47 -5.80 -0.73
CA PHE A 49 0.61 -6.41 -2.04
C PHE A 49 0.84 -7.92 -1.97
N ALA A 50 1.76 -8.37 -1.11
CA ALA A 50 2.02 -9.79 -0.88
C ALA A 50 0.76 -10.54 -0.43
N ILE A 51 0.07 -10.02 0.59
CA ILE A 51 -1.12 -10.65 1.15
C ILE A 51 -2.27 -10.67 0.12
N SER A 52 -2.42 -9.60 -0.65
CA SER A 52 -3.48 -9.48 -1.65
C SER A 52 -3.26 -10.42 -2.83
N GLY A 53 -2.05 -10.47 -3.39
CA GLY A 53 -1.67 -11.45 -4.40
C GLY A 53 -1.90 -12.89 -3.94
N PHE A 54 -1.50 -13.19 -2.70
CA PHE A 54 -1.70 -14.48 -2.06
C PHE A 54 -3.17 -14.88 -1.96
N ILE A 55 -4.01 -14.04 -1.34
CA ILE A 55 -5.42 -14.38 -1.09
C ILE A 55 -6.19 -14.54 -2.41
N ILE A 56 -6.00 -13.62 -3.36
CA ILE A 56 -6.66 -13.69 -4.67
C ILE A 56 -6.35 -15.01 -5.35
N THR A 57 -5.07 -15.36 -5.43
CA THR A 57 -4.62 -16.51 -6.20
C THR A 57 -4.93 -17.81 -5.49
N ALA A 58 -4.79 -17.87 -4.16
CA ALA A 58 -5.18 -19.03 -3.37
C ALA A 58 -6.69 -19.34 -3.51
N MET A 59 -7.55 -18.31 -3.49
CA MET A 59 -8.99 -18.49 -3.70
C MET A 59 -9.30 -18.97 -5.12
N LEU A 60 -8.63 -18.40 -6.15
CA LEU A 60 -8.79 -18.81 -7.54
C LEU A 60 -8.39 -20.27 -7.73
N VAL A 61 -7.21 -20.66 -7.24
CA VAL A 61 -6.71 -22.03 -7.30
C VAL A 61 -7.64 -22.99 -6.55
N LYS A 62 -8.19 -22.57 -5.40
CA LYS A 62 -9.18 -23.36 -4.67
C LYS A 62 -10.48 -23.55 -5.46
N ASP A 63 -11.08 -22.48 -5.98
CA ASP A 63 -12.32 -22.56 -6.74
C ASP A 63 -12.15 -23.45 -7.98
N TYR A 64 -11.01 -23.33 -8.68
CA TYR A 64 -10.68 -24.20 -9.81
C TYR A 64 -10.52 -25.68 -9.40
N ARG A 65 -9.83 -25.98 -8.28
CA ARG A 65 -9.71 -27.35 -7.78
C ARG A 65 -11.05 -27.95 -7.39
N ASP A 66 -11.93 -27.16 -6.77
CA ASP A 66 -13.22 -27.63 -6.28
C ASP A 66 -14.27 -27.78 -7.40
N LYS A 67 -14.26 -26.91 -8.42
CA LYS A 67 -15.35 -26.76 -9.40
C LYS A 67 -14.92 -26.83 -10.87
N GLY A 68 -13.62 -26.82 -11.15
CA GLY A 68 -13.08 -26.71 -12.51
C GLY A 68 -13.27 -25.36 -13.19
N ASP A 69 -13.85 -24.37 -12.49
CA ASP A 69 -14.20 -23.06 -13.05
C ASP A 69 -14.05 -21.93 -12.01
N PHE A 70 -13.97 -20.68 -12.49
CA PHE A 70 -13.87 -19.48 -11.67
C PHE A 70 -14.91 -18.43 -12.08
N ARG A 71 -15.76 -18.04 -11.12
CA ARG A 71 -16.85 -17.08 -11.37
C ARG A 71 -16.37 -15.63 -11.36
N PHE A 72 -15.75 -15.18 -12.45
CA PHE A 72 -15.20 -13.82 -12.62
C PHE A 72 -16.19 -12.71 -12.23
N ARG A 73 -17.42 -12.75 -12.73
CA ARG A 73 -18.43 -11.72 -12.41
C ARG A 73 -18.68 -11.59 -10.91
N ALA A 74 -18.82 -12.73 -10.22
CA ALA A 74 -19.04 -12.74 -8.78
C ALA A 74 -17.79 -12.27 -8.03
N PHE A 75 -16.59 -12.54 -8.55
CA PHE A 75 -15.34 -12.03 -8.02
C PHE A 75 -15.25 -10.50 -8.11
N TYR A 76 -15.39 -9.93 -9.31
CA TYR A 76 -15.28 -8.48 -9.54
C TYR A 76 -16.34 -7.71 -8.77
N PHE A 77 -17.58 -8.21 -8.72
CA PHE A 77 -18.64 -7.53 -7.97
C PHE A 77 -18.40 -7.53 -6.45
N ARG A 78 -17.86 -8.62 -5.89
CA ARG A 78 -17.47 -8.64 -4.47
C ARG A 78 -16.37 -7.64 -4.17
N ARG A 79 -15.43 -7.46 -5.11
CA ARG A 79 -14.33 -6.48 -4.98
C ARG A 79 -14.85 -5.05 -5.06
N LEU A 80 -15.64 -4.75 -6.08
CA LEU A 80 -16.24 -3.44 -6.27
C LEU A 80 -17.03 -2.98 -5.04
N LYS A 81 -17.89 -3.84 -4.49
CA LYS A 81 -18.67 -3.54 -3.27
C LYS A 81 -17.83 -3.38 -2.01
N ARG A 82 -16.65 -3.98 -1.98
CA ARG A 82 -15.77 -3.88 -0.82
C ARG A 82 -14.97 -2.58 -0.86
N LEU A 83 -14.57 -2.13 -2.05
CA LEU A 83 -13.51 -1.14 -2.22
C LEU A 83 -14.05 0.21 -2.68
N LEU A 84 -14.99 0.23 -3.63
CA LEU A 84 -15.52 1.47 -4.16
C LEU A 84 -16.28 2.29 -3.11
N PRO A 85 -17.12 1.70 -2.22
CA PRO A 85 -17.88 2.52 -1.29
C PRO A 85 -17.05 3.31 -0.28
N PRO A 86 -16.03 2.71 0.36
CA PRO A 86 -15.12 3.48 1.22
C PRO A 86 -14.31 4.55 0.47
N VAL A 87 -13.89 4.32 -0.79
CA VAL A 87 -13.18 5.35 -1.58
C VAL A 87 -14.06 6.56 -1.86
N VAL A 88 -15.32 6.36 -2.23
CA VAL A 88 -16.25 7.48 -2.40
C VAL A 88 -16.50 8.17 -1.07
N GLY A 89 -16.69 7.42 0.02
CA GLY A 89 -16.77 7.99 1.36
C GLY A 89 -15.54 8.85 1.72
N LEU A 90 -14.34 8.39 1.36
CA LEU A 90 -13.10 9.16 1.49
C LEU A 90 -13.15 10.45 0.67
N VAL A 91 -13.52 10.41 -0.62
CA VAL A 91 -13.59 11.59 -1.50
C VAL A 91 -14.55 12.64 -0.93
N LEU A 92 -15.68 12.21 -0.36
CA LEU A 92 -16.62 13.11 0.31
C LEU A 92 -16.00 13.79 1.53
N LEU A 93 -15.36 13.01 2.42
CA LEU A 93 -14.67 13.55 3.60
C LEU A 93 -13.47 14.44 3.21
N ALA A 94 -12.76 14.06 2.14
CA ALA A 94 -11.61 14.77 1.59
C ALA A 94 -11.96 16.16 1.06
N THR A 95 -13.20 16.38 0.62
CA THR A 95 -13.67 17.72 0.22
C THR A 95 -13.48 18.71 1.37
N GLY A 96 -13.81 18.33 2.61
CA GLY A 96 -13.62 19.21 3.78
C GLY A 96 -12.15 19.56 4.07
N THR A 97 -11.22 18.67 3.73
CA THR A 97 -9.77 18.92 3.86
C THR A 97 -9.25 19.77 2.71
N ALA A 98 -9.73 19.50 1.49
CA ALA A 98 -9.36 20.25 0.30
C ALA A 98 -9.79 21.72 0.38
N LEU A 99 -10.92 22.02 1.04
CA LEU A 99 -11.42 23.39 1.26
C LEU A 99 -10.56 24.24 2.22
N VAL A 100 -9.48 23.70 2.80
CA VAL A 100 -8.58 24.48 3.67
C VAL A 100 -7.76 25.51 2.88
N SER A 101 -7.45 25.26 1.60
CA SER A 101 -6.79 26.23 0.73
C SER A 101 -7.16 26.05 -0.75
N ASP A 102 -7.12 27.13 -1.52
CA ASP A 102 -7.46 27.11 -2.95
C ASP A 102 -6.55 26.17 -3.75
N ALA A 103 -5.26 26.15 -3.42
CA ALA A 103 -4.29 25.26 -4.04
C ALA A 103 -4.60 23.78 -3.76
N ALA A 104 -4.93 23.44 -2.51
CA ALA A 104 -5.30 22.08 -2.14
C ALA A 104 -6.62 21.65 -2.81
N PHE A 105 -7.59 22.55 -2.91
CA PHE A 105 -8.84 22.29 -3.62
C PHE A 105 -8.64 22.09 -5.13
N ALA A 106 -7.80 22.91 -5.75
CA ALA A 106 -7.47 22.80 -7.17
C ALA A 106 -6.73 21.49 -7.52
N ALA A 107 -5.81 21.03 -6.66
CA ALA A 107 -5.16 19.74 -6.82
C ALA A 107 -6.15 18.58 -6.59
N PHE A 108 -6.92 18.64 -5.49
CA PHE A 108 -7.93 17.64 -5.16
C PHE A 108 -8.93 17.41 -6.30
N ARG A 109 -9.49 18.48 -6.89
CA ARG A 109 -10.45 18.35 -8.01
C ARG A 109 -9.84 17.64 -9.23
N ALA A 110 -8.54 17.79 -9.45
CA ALA A 110 -7.84 17.18 -10.57
C ALA A 110 -7.57 15.69 -10.31
N ASP A 111 -7.33 15.32 -9.05
CA ASP A 111 -7.01 13.95 -8.63
C ASP A 111 -8.26 13.04 -8.50
N VAL A 112 -9.45 13.59 -8.25
CA VAL A 112 -10.69 12.82 -8.01
C VAL A 112 -11.06 11.85 -9.15
N PRO A 113 -11.06 12.25 -10.44
CA PRO A 113 -11.36 11.33 -11.53
C PRO A 113 -10.46 10.09 -11.52
N ALA A 114 -9.16 10.30 -11.31
CA ALA A 114 -8.18 9.21 -11.24
C ALA A 114 -8.39 8.34 -10.00
N ALA A 115 -8.73 8.92 -8.86
CA ALA A 115 -9.05 8.19 -7.64
C ALA A 115 -10.28 7.26 -7.80
N LEU A 116 -11.37 7.77 -8.37
CA LEU A 116 -12.59 6.98 -8.60
C LEU A 116 -12.42 5.91 -9.68
N ALA A 117 -11.54 6.14 -10.64
CA ALA A 117 -11.21 5.19 -11.71
C ALA A 117 -10.13 4.17 -11.31
N TYR A 118 -9.55 4.26 -10.11
CA TYR A 118 -8.37 3.48 -9.70
C TYR A 118 -7.19 3.61 -10.69
N TRP A 119 -6.94 4.86 -11.08
CA TRP A 119 -5.89 5.28 -12.01
C TRP A 119 -4.92 6.30 -11.39
N SER A 120 -4.99 6.52 -10.08
CA SER A 120 -4.20 7.55 -9.37
C SER A 120 -2.69 7.43 -9.59
N ASN A 121 -2.14 6.22 -9.67
CA ASN A 121 -0.69 6.04 -9.87
C ASN A 121 -0.23 6.56 -11.25
N VAL A 122 -0.99 6.25 -12.30
CA VAL A 122 -0.67 6.73 -13.65
C VAL A 122 -0.92 8.24 -13.77
N TRP A 123 -1.99 8.73 -13.17
CA TRP A 123 -2.27 10.17 -13.10
C TRP A 123 -1.12 10.94 -12.44
N GLN A 124 -0.66 10.47 -11.27
CA GLN A 124 0.47 11.08 -10.55
C GLN A 124 1.77 11.06 -11.36
N ILE A 125 2.02 9.99 -12.14
CA ILE A 125 3.15 9.92 -13.06
C ILE A 125 3.06 11.00 -14.14
N VAL A 126 1.90 11.13 -14.80
CA VAL A 126 1.69 12.06 -15.91
C VAL A 126 1.75 13.50 -15.45
N GLU A 127 1.13 13.80 -14.31
CA GLU A 127 1.11 15.13 -13.70
C GLU A 127 2.39 15.44 -12.90
N LYS A 128 3.38 14.54 -12.91
CA LYS A 128 4.66 14.68 -12.19
C LYS A 128 4.47 14.97 -10.69
N GLN A 129 3.43 14.42 -10.09
CA GLN A 129 3.20 14.49 -8.66
C GLN A 129 4.14 13.50 -7.97
N SER A 130 5.22 14.01 -7.39
CA SER A 130 6.23 13.17 -6.75
C SER A 130 5.67 12.56 -5.46
N TYR A 131 5.74 11.24 -5.31
CA TYR A 131 5.39 10.58 -4.06
C TYR A 131 6.25 11.06 -2.88
N PHE A 132 7.50 11.45 -3.15
CA PHE A 132 8.48 11.81 -2.13
C PHE A 132 8.53 13.30 -1.81
N ASP A 133 7.74 14.14 -2.49
CA ASP A 133 7.64 15.55 -2.13
C ASP A 133 6.79 15.78 -0.87
N THR A 134 6.90 16.98 -0.31
CA THR A 134 6.12 17.43 0.86
C THR A 134 4.82 18.11 0.47
N THR A 135 4.47 18.13 -0.82
CA THR A 135 3.27 18.81 -1.32
C THR A 135 2.01 18.11 -0.78
N PRO A 136 1.10 18.83 -0.09
CA PRO A 136 -0.06 18.23 0.59
C PRO A 136 -1.18 17.85 -0.39
N HIS A 137 -0.96 16.81 -1.20
CA HIS A 137 -1.97 16.24 -2.08
C HIS A 137 -2.94 15.34 -1.28
N VAL A 138 -4.22 15.73 -1.21
CA VAL A 138 -5.24 15.07 -0.37
C VAL A 138 -5.47 13.60 -0.73
N LEU A 139 -5.22 13.20 -1.98
CA LEU A 139 -5.48 11.83 -2.48
C LEU A 139 -4.20 11.08 -2.88
N LYS A 140 -3.01 11.59 -2.51
CA LYS A 140 -1.69 11.07 -2.91
C LYS A 140 -1.52 9.57 -2.67
N HIS A 141 -1.86 9.10 -1.48
CA HIS A 141 -1.72 7.70 -1.07
C HIS A 141 -2.55 6.68 -1.91
N LEU A 142 -3.52 7.11 -2.72
CA LEU A 142 -4.37 6.19 -3.50
C LEU A 142 -3.66 5.51 -4.67
N TRP A 143 -2.40 5.87 -4.97
CA TRP A 143 -1.59 5.22 -6.01
C TRP A 143 -1.49 3.70 -5.79
N SER A 144 -1.29 3.26 -4.54
CA SER A 144 -1.07 1.84 -4.24
C SER A 144 -2.35 1.02 -4.46
N LEU A 145 -3.51 1.60 -4.15
CA LEU A 145 -4.82 0.99 -4.41
C LEU A 145 -5.10 0.92 -5.91
N ALA A 146 -4.66 1.89 -6.70
CA ALA A 146 -4.76 1.84 -8.16
C ALA A 146 -3.95 0.67 -8.73
N VAL A 147 -2.70 0.50 -8.29
CA VAL A 147 -1.85 -0.66 -8.67
C VAL A 147 -2.52 -1.99 -8.29
N GLU A 148 -3.07 -2.07 -7.08
CA GLU A 148 -3.76 -3.26 -6.59
C GLU A 148 -5.02 -3.61 -7.40
N GLU A 149 -5.86 -2.63 -7.74
CA GLU A 149 -7.04 -2.85 -8.58
C GLU A 149 -6.69 -3.24 -10.02
N GLN A 150 -5.64 -2.64 -10.60
CA GLN A 150 -5.15 -3.03 -11.92
C GLN A 150 -4.71 -4.50 -11.94
N PHE A 151 -4.03 -4.95 -10.87
CA PHE A 151 -3.74 -6.37 -10.68
C PHE A 151 -5.02 -7.21 -10.54
N TYR A 152 -6.02 -6.77 -9.76
CA TYR A 152 -7.29 -7.50 -9.66
C TYR A 152 -8.03 -7.60 -10.99
N LEU A 153 -7.90 -6.61 -11.87
CA LEU A 153 -8.49 -6.62 -13.20
C LEU A 153 -7.80 -7.65 -14.10
N VAL A 154 -6.46 -7.61 -14.17
CA VAL A 154 -5.67 -8.35 -15.17
C VAL A 154 -5.28 -9.76 -14.71
N TRP A 155 -4.88 -9.92 -13.45
CA TRP A 155 -4.28 -11.17 -12.98
C TRP A 155 -5.25 -12.35 -12.95
N PRO A 156 -6.48 -12.26 -12.40
CA PRO A 156 -7.35 -13.44 -12.30
C PRO A 156 -7.66 -14.10 -13.66
N PRO A 157 -8.00 -13.38 -14.74
CA PRO A 157 -8.20 -14.00 -16.06
C PRO A 157 -6.93 -14.67 -16.58
N LEU A 158 -5.78 -13.99 -16.45
CA LEU A 158 -4.49 -14.50 -16.91
C LEU A 158 -4.07 -15.75 -16.13
N ALA A 159 -4.14 -15.70 -14.80
CA ALA A 159 -3.83 -16.81 -13.91
C ALA A 159 -4.75 -18.01 -14.17
N PHE A 160 -6.04 -17.77 -14.36
CA PHE A 160 -7.01 -18.82 -14.68
C PHE A 160 -6.72 -19.51 -16.01
N PHE A 161 -6.34 -18.76 -17.04
CA PHE A 161 -5.95 -19.34 -18.34
C PHE A 161 -4.74 -20.26 -18.20
N VAL A 162 -3.67 -19.79 -17.54
CA VAL A 162 -2.46 -20.60 -17.28
C VAL A 162 -2.80 -21.81 -16.41
N LEU A 163 -3.62 -21.61 -15.37
CA LEU A 163 -4.05 -22.67 -14.45
C LEU A 163 -4.82 -23.77 -15.18
N LYS A 164 -5.74 -23.41 -16.08
CA LYS A 164 -6.53 -24.36 -16.86
C LYS A 164 -5.66 -25.19 -17.79
N ARG A 165 -4.62 -24.59 -18.37
CA ARG A 165 -3.78 -25.24 -19.38
C ARG A 165 -2.59 -26.01 -18.80
N HIS A 166 -2.01 -25.52 -17.71
CA HIS A 166 -0.72 -26.00 -17.19
C HIS A 166 -0.73 -26.33 -15.69
N GLY A 167 -1.85 -26.07 -15.00
CA GLY A 167 -2.00 -26.38 -13.58
C GLY A 167 -1.34 -25.35 -12.63
N PRO A 168 -1.57 -25.50 -11.32
CA PRO A 168 -1.23 -24.47 -10.33
C PRO A 168 0.27 -24.24 -10.19
N LYS A 169 1.11 -25.28 -10.36
CA LYS A 169 2.57 -25.12 -10.29
C LYS A 169 3.07 -24.19 -11.40
N ALA A 170 2.59 -24.37 -12.64
CA ALA A 170 2.97 -23.51 -13.75
C ALA A 170 2.46 -22.07 -13.57
N THR A 171 1.23 -21.89 -13.07
CA THR A 171 0.72 -20.56 -12.70
C THR A 171 1.60 -19.87 -11.65
N GLY A 172 2.07 -20.62 -10.65
CA GLY A 172 2.98 -20.10 -9.62
C GLY A 172 4.35 -19.71 -10.16
N VAL A 173 4.93 -20.53 -11.04
CA VAL A 173 6.21 -20.22 -11.72
C VAL A 173 6.04 -19.00 -12.62
N PHE A 174 4.92 -18.89 -13.34
CA PHE A 174 4.61 -17.74 -14.18
C PHE A 174 4.45 -16.46 -13.34
N ALA A 175 3.74 -16.52 -12.20
CA ALA A 175 3.66 -15.40 -11.27
C ALA A 175 5.05 -14.98 -10.76
N LEU A 176 5.88 -15.94 -10.36
CA LEU A 176 7.23 -15.66 -9.89
C LEU A 176 8.09 -15.02 -10.99
N ALA A 177 7.98 -15.48 -12.23
CA ALA A 177 8.65 -14.87 -13.38
C ALA A 177 8.22 -13.42 -13.59
N LEU A 178 6.92 -13.10 -13.44
CA LEU A 178 6.43 -11.72 -13.50
C LEU A 178 6.94 -10.86 -12.33
N ALA A 179 7.06 -11.43 -11.13
CA ALA A 179 7.66 -10.74 -9.99
C ALA A 179 9.12 -10.36 -10.27
N PHE A 180 9.93 -11.31 -10.73
CA PHE A 180 11.31 -11.06 -11.11
C PHE A 180 11.44 -10.11 -12.30
N ALA A 181 10.54 -10.20 -13.29
CA ALA A 181 10.54 -9.28 -14.43
C ALA A 181 10.24 -7.84 -14.00
N SER A 182 9.27 -7.64 -13.10
CA SER A 182 8.96 -6.32 -12.53
C SER A 182 10.14 -5.75 -11.74
N THR A 183 10.80 -6.58 -10.93
CA THR A 183 12.03 -6.19 -10.20
C THR A 183 13.20 -5.90 -11.14
N ALA A 184 13.40 -6.71 -12.18
CA ALA A 184 14.45 -6.47 -13.17
C ALA A 184 14.20 -5.19 -13.97
N TRP A 185 12.94 -4.88 -14.28
CA TRP A 185 12.54 -3.64 -14.94
C TRP A 185 12.80 -2.41 -14.07
N MET A 186 12.43 -2.49 -12.78
CA MET A 186 12.75 -1.44 -11.80
C MET A 186 14.27 -1.26 -11.63
N TRP A 187 15.03 -2.35 -11.52
CA TRP A 187 16.49 -2.30 -11.45
C TRP A 187 17.07 -1.62 -12.68
N TYR A 188 16.70 -2.10 -13.87
CA TYR A 188 17.25 -1.58 -15.13
C TYR A 188 16.99 -0.08 -15.30
N GLY A 189 15.82 0.39 -14.88
CA GLY A 189 15.48 1.81 -14.94
C GLY A 189 16.13 2.67 -13.85
N TYR A 190 16.69 2.07 -12.79
CA TYR A 190 17.28 2.81 -11.69
C TYR A 190 18.72 3.23 -11.98
N ASP A 191 18.98 4.53 -11.80
CA ASP A 191 20.31 5.14 -11.83
C ASP A 191 20.52 5.95 -10.53
N PRO A 192 21.66 5.85 -9.82
CA PRO A 192 21.93 6.73 -8.68
C PRO A 192 21.86 8.24 -8.98
N ALA A 193 22.04 8.64 -10.25
CA ALA A 193 21.90 10.04 -10.69
C ALA A 193 20.50 10.36 -11.26
N ILE A 194 19.53 9.45 -11.10
CA ILE A 194 18.17 9.61 -11.64
C ILE A 194 17.47 10.83 -11.04
N GLY A 195 16.73 11.56 -11.89
CA GLY A 195 15.89 12.66 -11.44
C GLY A 195 14.74 12.18 -10.55
N SER A 196 14.18 13.10 -9.76
CA SER A 196 13.03 12.80 -8.88
C SER A 196 11.82 12.27 -9.65
N ASP A 197 11.56 12.81 -10.84
CA ASP A 197 10.44 12.41 -11.70
C ASP A 197 10.58 10.96 -12.17
N ASP A 198 11.78 10.59 -12.61
CA ASP A 198 12.07 9.25 -13.11
C ASP A 198 12.08 8.22 -11.97
N LEU A 199 12.61 8.58 -10.79
CA LEU A 199 12.49 7.76 -9.58
C LEU A 199 11.02 7.53 -9.20
N ASN A 200 10.22 8.59 -9.25
CA ASN A 200 8.78 8.53 -8.98
C ASN A 200 8.05 7.62 -9.97
N ARG A 201 8.42 7.64 -11.26
CA ARG A 201 7.88 6.72 -12.28
C ARG A 201 8.18 5.25 -11.95
N LEU A 202 9.39 4.94 -11.49
CA LEU A 202 9.72 3.57 -11.06
C LEU A 202 8.92 3.17 -9.82
N TYR A 203 8.73 4.09 -8.88
CA TYR A 203 7.99 3.81 -7.65
C TYR A 203 6.47 3.69 -7.88
N LEU A 204 5.86 4.52 -8.72
CA LEU A 204 4.41 4.49 -8.94
C LEU A 204 3.98 3.53 -10.07
N GLY A 205 4.93 3.10 -10.92
CA GLY A 205 4.66 2.24 -12.06
C GLY A 205 4.14 0.87 -11.67
N THR A 206 3.01 0.45 -12.22
CA THR A 206 2.49 -0.92 -12.01
C THR A 206 3.44 -1.97 -12.59
N ASP A 207 4.10 -1.66 -13.70
CA ASP A 207 5.10 -2.49 -14.36
C ASP A 207 6.35 -2.70 -13.50
N THR A 208 6.80 -1.67 -12.78
CA THR A 208 7.99 -1.69 -11.93
C THR A 208 7.70 -2.05 -10.47
N HIS A 209 6.48 -1.80 -9.97
CA HIS A 209 6.12 -1.96 -8.57
C HIS A 209 5.12 -3.10 -8.25
N ALA A 210 4.69 -3.91 -9.22
CA ALA A 210 3.75 -5.02 -8.96
C ALA A 210 4.41 -6.31 -8.40
N MET A 211 5.72 -6.37 -8.21
CA MET A 211 6.40 -7.61 -7.81
C MET A 211 5.88 -8.23 -6.50
N GLY A 212 5.40 -7.42 -5.55
CA GLY A 212 4.79 -7.92 -4.32
C GLY A 212 3.49 -8.67 -4.55
N LEU A 213 2.65 -8.18 -5.47
CA LEU A 213 1.40 -8.82 -5.86
C LEU A 213 1.68 -10.17 -6.53
N PHE A 214 2.68 -10.21 -7.41
CA PHE A 214 3.06 -11.44 -8.11
C PHE A 214 3.79 -12.45 -7.22
N ALA A 215 4.65 -12.01 -6.30
CA ALA A 215 5.27 -12.89 -5.30
C ALA A 215 4.22 -13.52 -4.38
N GLY A 216 3.25 -12.73 -3.93
CA GLY A 216 2.06 -13.23 -3.22
C GLY A 216 1.27 -14.23 -4.05
N ALA A 217 1.02 -13.94 -5.32
CA ALA A 217 0.31 -14.84 -6.22
C ALA A 217 1.01 -16.19 -6.42
N ALA A 218 2.34 -16.17 -6.55
CA ALA A 218 3.16 -17.38 -6.60
C ALA A 218 2.97 -18.22 -5.33
N LEU A 219 3.04 -17.58 -4.16
CA LEU A 219 2.77 -18.24 -2.88
C LEU A 219 1.37 -18.87 -2.85
N GLY A 220 0.35 -18.19 -3.37
CA GLY A 220 -1.02 -18.71 -3.44
C GLY A 220 -1.20 -19.95 -4.32
N CYS A 221 -0.26 -20.19 -5.26
CA CYS A 221 -0.23 -21.38 -6.09
C CYS A 221 0.49 -22.56 -5.42
N PHE A 222 1.60 -22.27 -4.73
CA PHE A 222 2.44 -23.29 -4.09
C PHE A 222 1.96 -23.70 -2.70
N TRP A 223 1.21 -22.83 -2.02
CA TRP A 223 0.70 -23.07 -0.69
C TRP A 223 -0.81 -23.16 -0.68
N ASN A 224 -1.33 -24.26 -0.15
CA ASN A 224 -2.75 -24.41 0.19
C ASN A 224 -2.98 -24.02 1.65
N PRO A 225 -3.49 -22.81 1.97
CA PRO A 225 -3.69 -22.38 3.35
C PRO A 225 -4.83 -23.10 4.07
N TRP A 226 -5.65 -23.86 3.36
CA TRP A 226 -6.70 -24.69 3.94
C TRP A 226 -6.22 -26.10 4.30
N ALA A 227 -5.07 -26.53 3.77
CA ALA A 227 -4.43 -27.77 4.18
C ALA A 227 -3.52 -27.50 5.37
N ARG A 228 -3.68 -28.27 6.45
CA ARG A 228 -2.81 -28.18 7.62
C ARG A 228 -1.74 -29.26 7.55
N PRO A 229 -0.46 -28.92 7.35
CA PRO A 229 0.59 -29.91 7.35
C PRO A 229 0.76 -30.53 8.73
N THR A 230 0.92 -31.86 8.78
CA THR A 230 1.45 -32.54 9.96
C THR A 230 2.96 -32.29 10.00
N ALA A 231 3.41 -31.51 10.99
CA ALA A 231 4.82 -31.15 11.13
C ALA A 231 5.46 -31.87 12.32
N SER A 232 6.72 -32.29 12.16
CA SER A 232 7.53 -32.73 13.30
C SER A 232 7.90 -31.55 14.21
N PRO A 233 8.28 -31.80 15.48
CA PRO A 233 8.80 -30.75 16.35
C PRO A 233 9.99 -29.99 15.74
N ARG A 234 10.90 -30.69 15.04
CA ARG A 234 12.05 -30.09 14.36
C ARG A 234 11.62 -29.14 13.23
N ALA A 235 10.65 -29.55 12.41
CA ALA A 235 10.12 -28.70 11.34
C ALA A 235 9.49 -27.42 11.89
N ARG A 236 8.72 -27.52 12.99
CA ARG A 236 8.15 -26.33 13.66
C ARG A 236 9.23 -25.38 14.19
N TRP A 237 10.32 -25.91 14.75
CA TRP A 237 11.46 -25.08 15.16
C TRP A 237 12.08 -24.33 13.98
N GLY A 238 12.28 -25.01 12.84
CA GLY A 238 12.74 -24.38 11.61
C GLY A 238 11.83 -23.23 11.15
N TRP A 239 10.51 -23.43 11.19
CA TRP A 239 9.54 -22.37 10.86
C TRP A 239 9.60 -21.17 11.80
N ARG A 240 9.77 -21.42 13.11
CA ARG A 240 9.90 -20.33 14.10
C ARG A 240 11.14 -19.50 13.86
N ILE A 241 12.29 -20.15 13.63
CA ILE A 241 13.54 -19.46 13.31
C ILE A 241 13.39 -18.67 12.01
N ALA A 242 12.86 -19.29 10.95
CA ALA A 242 12.64 -18.62 9.68
C ALA A 242 11.73 -17.39 9.81
N ALA A 243 10.65 -17.48 10.59
CA ALA A 243 9.76 -16.36 10.86
C ALA A 243 10.45 -15.24 11.64
N LEU A 244 11.23 -15.56 12.69
CA LEU A 244 11.95 -14.56 13.48
C LEU A 244 13.05 -13.87 12.67
N VAL A 245 13.82 -14.63 11.88
CA VAL A 245 14.82 -14.07 10.98
C VAL A 245 14.15 -13.16 9.95
N SER A 246 13.04 -13.60 9.35
CA SER A 246 12.32 -12.79 8.36
C SER A 246 11.77 -11.49 8.97
N LEU A 247 11.19 -11.56 10.18
CA LEU A 247 10.75 -10.36 10.91
C LEU A 247 11.92 -9.46 11.29
N GLY A 248 13.04 -10.03 11.72
CA GLY A 248 14.26 -9.29 12.03
C GLY A 248 14.83 -8.55 10.82
N VAL A 249 14.89 -9.20 9.66
CA VAL A 249 15.32 -8.57 8.41
C VAL A 249 14.35 -7.48 7.97
N LEU A 250 13.03 -7.74 8.00
CA LEU A 250 12.02 -6.72 7.69
C LEU A 250 12.14 -5.51 8.61
N THR A 251 12.35 -5.73 9.91
CA THR A 251 12.51 -4.66 10.90
C THR A 251 13.79 -3.88 10.64
N CYS A 252 14.91 -4.56 10.36
CA CYS A 252 16.19 -3.94 9.99
C CYS A 252 16.05 -3.08 8.73
N MET A 253 15.37 -3.58 7.68
CA MET A 253 15.09 -2.79 6.48
C MET A 253 14.24 -1.55 6.80
N SER A 254 13.22 -1.70 7.66
CA SER A 254 12.33 -0.60 8.06
C SER A 254 13.01 0.52 8.87
N VAL A 255 14.11 0.24 9.57
CA VAL A 255 14.82 1.22 10.40
C VAL A 255 16.15 1.70 9.81
N SER A 256 16.72 0.97 8.86
CA SER A 256 18.06 1.27 8.31
C SER A 256 18.06 1.80 6.88
N LEU A 257 16.94 1.70 6.16
CA LEU A 257 16.82 2.15 4.78
C LEU A 257 15.76 3.25 4.68
N ASN A 258 15.91 4.11 3.67
CA ASN A 258 14.97 5.18 3.37
C ASN A 258 14.28 4.93 2.01
N PRO A 259 13.16 5.60 1.70
CA PRO A 259 12.38 5.32 0.49
C PRO A 259 13.11 5.53 -0.85
N THR A 260 14.22 6.27 -0.85
CA THR A 260 15.05 6.54 -2.04
C THR A 260 16.34 5.72 -2.07
N SER A 261 16.54 4.82 -1.10
CA SER A 261 17.74 4.00 -1.02
C SER A 261 17.88 3.06 -2.22
N PRO A 262 19.07 3.01 -2.87
CA PRO A 262 19.31 2.14 -4.02
C PRO A 262 18.94 0.67 -3.79
N ALA A 263 19.16 0.19 -2.57
CA ALA A 263 18.86 -1.18 -2.17
C ALA A 263 17.40 -1.59 -2.43
N PHE A 264 16.43 -0.66 -2.35
CA PHE A 264 15.03 -0.97 -2.64
C PHE A 264 14.79 -1.21 -4.13
N TYR A 265 15.30 -0.31 -4.96
CA TYR A 265 15.16 -0.37 -6.43
C TYR A 265 15.99 -1.50 -7.06
N GLN A 266 16.99 -2.02 -6.33
CA GLN A 266 17.84 -3.14 -6.73
C GLN A 266 17.44 -4.47 -6.06
N GLY A 267 16.15 -4.63 -5.72
CA GLY A 267 15.58 -5.90 -5.27
C GLY A 267 15.01 -5.93 -3.86
N GLY A 268 15.20 -4.88 -3.06
CA GLY A 268 14.62 -4.77 -1.73
C GLY A 268 13.08 -4.85 -1.72
N PHE A 269 12.41 -4.25 -2.72
CA PHE A 269 10.95 -4.36 -2.88
C PHE A 269 10.47 -5.79 -3.17
N LEU A 270 11.31 -6.65 -3.75
CA LEU A 270 10.98 -8.08 -3.91
C LEU A 270 11.26 -8.88 -2.65
N LEU A 271 12.28 -8.51 -1.88
CA LEU A 271 12.62 -9.21 -0.64
C LEU A 271 11.50 -9.11 0.40
N VAL A 272 10.87 -7.94 0.53
CA VAL A 272 9.78 -7.68 1.48
C VAL A 272 8.58 -8.65 1.35
N PRO A 273 7.96 -8.82 0.17
CA PRO A 273 6.85 -9.75 -0.02
C PRO A 273 7.27 -11.22 0.12
N LEU A 274 8.52 -11.58 -0.22
CA LEU A 274 9.06 -12.93 0.00
C LEU A 274 9.17 -13.24 1.50
N LEU A 275 9.77 -12.35 2.28
CA LEU A 275 9.87 -12.47 3.74
C LEU A 275 8.48 -12.47 4.40
N THR A 276 7.58 -11.62 3.91
CA THR A 276 6.16 -11.62 4.34
C THR A 276 5.51 -12.97 4.11
N GLY A 277 5.77 -13.60 2.95
CA GLY A 277 5.29 -14.94 2.63
C GLY A 277 5.82 -16.01 3.59
N VAL A 278 7.11 -15.92 3.98
CA VAL A 278 7.72 -16.81 4.99
C VAL A 278 7.04 -16.63 6.34
N VAL A 279 6.85 -15.40 6.81
CA VAL A 279 6.17 -15.11 8.09
C VAL A 279 4.73 -15.63 8.06
N ALA A 280 3.99 -15.37 6.98
CA ALA A 280 2.62 -15.84 6.80
C ALA A 280 2.55 -17.38 6.85
N TYR A 281 3.39 -18.07 6.07
CA TYR A 281 3.43 -19.53 6.04
C TYR A 281 3.74 -20.12 7.43
N CYS A 282 4.77 -19.61 8.10
CA CYS A 282 5.20 -20.14 9.38
C CYS A 282 4.17 -19.91 10.49
N THR A 283 3.58 -18.72 10.56
CA THR A 283 2.63 -18.36 11.62
C THR A 283 1.27 -19.05 11.46
N MET A 284 0.80 -19.21 10.22
CA MET A 284 -0.45 -19.93 9.94
C MET A 284 -0.35 -21.44 10.19
N ASN A 285 0.85 -22.02 10.07
CA ASN A 285 1.08 -23.46 10.27
C ASN A 285 1.54 -23.83 11.70
N ASP A 286 1.97 -22.87 12.53
CA ASP A 286 2.24 -23.09 13.97
C ASP A 286 1.49 -22.09 14.85
N ARG A 287 0.25 -22.43 15.22
CA ARG A 287 -0.60 -21.57 16.06
C ARG A 287 -0.14 -21.44 17.52
N ARG A 288 0.77 -22.31 17.99
CA ARG A 288 1.31 -22.27 19.36
C ARG A 288 2.49 -21.31 19.47
N PHE A 289 3.12 -20.97 18.34
CA PHE A 289 4.19 -20.00 18.29
C PHE A 289 3.72 -18.63 18.81
N PHE A 290 4.58 -17.94 19.58
CA PHE A 290 4.20 -16.70 20.25
C PHE A 290 3.86 -15.57 19.26
N VAL A 291 4.58 -15.47 18.13
CA VAL A 291 4.28 -14.50 17.07
C VAL A 291 2.88 -14.77 16.51
N SER A 292 2.53 -16.04 16.25
CA SER A 292 1.19 -16.42 15.81
C SER A 292 0.12 -16.02 16.83
N ARG A 293 0.42 -16.10 18.13
CA ARG A 293 -0.49 -15.61 19.18
C ARG A 293 -0.61 -14.09 19.18
N LEU A 294 0.49 -13.36 18.99
CA LEU A 294 0.52 -11.90 18.91
C LEU A 294 -0.30 -11.37 17.74
N LEU A 295 -0.15 -11.97 16.55
CA LEU A 295 -0.92 -11.64 15.35
C LEU A 295 -2.43 -11.91 15.50
N ARG A 296 -2.83 -12.67 16.53
CA ARG A 296 -4.21 -13.06 16.82
C ARG A 296 -4.81 -12.36 18.02
N THR A 297 -4.10 -11.40 18.63
CA THR A 297 -4.65 -10.56 19.70
C THR A 297 -5.84 -9.75 19.20
N ASP A 298 -6.74 -9.37 20.11
CA ASP A 298 -7.94 -8.61 19.74
C ASP A 298 -7.59 -7.27 19.07
N LEU A 299 -6.52 -6.61 19.51
CA LEU A 299 -6.01 -5.40 18.87
C LEU A 299 -5.54 -5.66 17.44
N ALA A 300 -4.75 -6.71 17.21
CA ALA A 300 -4.29 -7.08 15.87
C ALA A 300 -5.47 -7.45 14.96
N GLN A 301 -6.48 -8.15 15.48
CA GLN A 301 -7.68 -8.46 14.72
C GLN A 301 -8.51 -7.20 14.42
N TRP A 302 -8.61 -6.28 15.37
CA TRP A 302 -9.31 -5.01 15.20
C TRP A 302 -8.63 -4.19 14.10
N LEU A 303 -7.33 -3.92 14.22
CA LEU A 303 -6.53 -3.18 13.24
C LEU A 303 -6.58 -3.87 11.86
N GLY A 304 -6.29 -5.17 11.81
CA GLY A 304 -6.25 -5.93 10.57
C GLY A 304 -7.58 -5.92 9.82
N SER A 305 -8.69 -6.02 10.56
CA SER A 305 -10.03 -5.96 9.97
C SER A 305 -10.43 -4.61 9.38
N ARG A 306 -9.82 -3.54 9.87
CA ARG A 306 -10.07 -2.15 9.48
C ARG A 306 -8.93 -1.56 8.66
N SER A 307 -7.91 -2.34 8.35
CA SER A 307 -6.71 -1.90 7.62
C SER A 307 -7.04 -1.09 6.37
N TYR A 308 -8.10 -1.45 5.66
CA TYR A 308 -8.56 -0.69 4.50
C TYR A 308 -9.09 0.71 4.88
N SER A 309 -10.03 0.80 5.81
CA SER A 309 -10.56 2.08 6.30
C SER A 309 -9.47 2.94 6.97
N LEU A 310 -8.57 2.32 7.75
CA LEU A 310 -7.40 2.96 8.35
C LEU A 310 -6.47 3.55 7.28
N TYR A 311 -6.17 2.77 6.23
CA TYR A 311 -5.34 3.23 5.12
C TYR A 311 -5.97 4.40 4.37
N LEU A 312 -7.29 4.41 4.16
CA LEU A 312 -7.94 5.54 3.48
C LEU A 312 -7.94 6.81 4.34
N VAL A 313 -8.25 6.68 5.63
CA VAL A 313 -8.55 7.83 6.48
C VAL A 313 -7.30 8.45 7.11
N HIS A 314 -6.21 7.69 7.32
CA HIS A 314 -5.02 8.25 7.97
C HIS A 314 -4.45 9.46 7.22
N TRP A 315 -4.32 9.33 5.90
CA TRP A 315 -3.76 10.38 5.06
C TRP A 315 -4.64 11.63 5.04
N LEU A 316 -5.96 11.46 5.03
CA LEU A 316 -6.91 12.57 5.13
C LEU A 316 -6.64 13.42 6.38
N VAL A 317 -6.54 12.78 7.55
CA VAL A 317 -6.30 13.46 8.82
C VAL A 317 -4.94 14.14 8.83
N PHE A 318 -3.92 13.48 8.26
CA PHE A 318 -2.55 13.99 8.29
C PHE A 318 -2.38 15.18 7.36
N VAL A 319 -2.91 15.13 6.14
CA VAL A 319 -2.92 16.28 5.22
C VAL A 319 -3.72 17.44 5.80
N TRP A 320 -4.85 17.19 6.48
CA TRP A 320 -5.62 18.25 7.15
C TRP A 320 -4.80 18.96 8.23
N LEU A 321 -4.01 18.22 9.01
CA LEU A 321 -3.10 18.80 10.00
C LEU A 321 -1.93 19.54 9.34
N GLN A 322 -1.35 18.96 8.29
CA GLN A 322 -0.25 19.57 7.54
C GLN A 322 -0.66 20.93 6.94
N LEU A 323 -1.84 21.03 6.34
CA LEU A 323 -2.40 22.27 5.79
C LEU A 323 -2.66 23.34 6.88
N ARG A 324 -2.68 22.95 8.15
CA ARG A 324 -2.83 23.84 9.32
C ARG A 324 -1.53 24.08 10.09
N GLY A 325 -0.40 23.64 9.54
CA GLY A 325 0.92 23.84 10.15
C GLY A 325 1.25 22.85 11.28
N HIS A 326 0.59 21.68 11.30
CA HIS A 326 0.75 20.64 12.33
C HIS A 326 1.18 19.29 11.73
N GLY A 327 1.89 19.30 10.59
CA GLY A 327 2.28 18.09 9.86
C GLY A 327 3.56 17.40 10.36
N ASP A 328 4.31 18.03 11.25
CA ASP A 328 5.57 17.50 11.82
C ASP A 328 5.34 16.57 13.03
N PHE A 329 4.12 16.54 13.57
CA PHE A 329 3.72 15.76 14.74
C PHE A 329 4.65 15.88 15.96
N SER A 330 5.41 16.97 16.07
CA SER A 330 6.34 17.22 17.18
C SER A 330 5.62 17.39 18.53
N ASN A 331 4.35 17.81 18.48
CA ASN A 331 3.47 17.89 19.63
C ASN A 331 2.71 16.58 19.88
N TRP A 332 3.00 15.92 20.99
CA TRP A 332 2.36 14.66 21.40
C TRP A 332 0.83 14.76 21.52
N ALA A 333 0.28 15.91 21.91
CA ALA A 333 -1.18 16.08 21.96
C ALA A 333 -1.81 16.08 20.57
N VAL A 334 -1.13 16.69 19.59
CA VAL A 334 -1.55 16.67 18.17
C VAL A 334 -1.46 15.25 17.62
N LEU A 335 -0.34 14.55 17.86
CA LEU A 335 -0.16 13.17 17.42
C LEU A 335 -1.22 12.23 18.01
N LEU A 336 -1.45 12.27 19.32
CA LEU A 336 -2.46 11.44 19.98
C LEU A 336 -3.87 11.79 19.49
N GLY A 337 -4.16 13.08 19.29
CA GLY A 337 -5.42 13.54 18.68
C GLY A 337 -5.60 13.03 17.25
N ALA A 338 -4.55 13.05 16.43
CA ALA A 338 -4.55 12.54 15.08
C ALA A 338 -4.81 11.03 15.05
N LEU A 339 -4.08 10.25 15.84
CA LEU A 339 -4.27 8.79 15.94
C LEU A 339 -5.67 8.44 16.44
N ALA A 340 -6.21 9.18 17.41
CA ALA A 340 -7.59 9.01 17.88
C ALA A 340 -8.61 9.34 16.78
N ALA A 341 -8.41 10.42 16.02
CA ALA A 341 -9.27 10.79 14.90
C ALA A 341 -9.22 9.73 13.79
N VAL A 342 -8.04 9.24 13.43
CA VAL A 342 -7.85 8.16 12.46
C VAL A 342 -8.57 6.89 12.92
N ALA A 343 -8.38 6.46 14.16
CA ALA A 343 -9.05 5.28 14.71
C ALA A 343 -10.59 5.45 14.73
N GLY A 344 -11.08 6.62 15.17
CA GLY A 344 -12.50 6.95 15.23
C GLY A 344 -13.15 6.96 13.86
N LEU A 345 -12.66 7.80 12.95
CA LEU A 345 -13.19 7.90 11.58
C LEU A 345 -13.10 6.58 10.82
N SER A 346 -12.03 5.80 11.02
CA SER A 346 -11.90 4.46 10.43
C SER A 346 -12.94 3.49 10.99
N GLU A 347 -13.28 3.57 12.29
CA GLU A 347 -14.36 2.77 12.88
C GLU A 347 -15.72 3.13 12.25
N LEU A 348 -16.00 4.42 12.08
CA LEU A 348 -17.25 4.91 11.48
C LEU A 348 -17.35 4.44 10.02
N MET A 349 -16.30 4.65 9.22
CA MET A 349 -16.23 4.19 7.83
C MET A 349 -16.38 2.67 7.74
N TYR A 350 -15.68 1.91 8.60
CA TYR A 350 -15.77 0.46 8.62
C TYR A 350 -17.19 -0.02 8.94
N ARG A 351 -17.82 0.54 9.98
CA ARG A 351 -19.15 0.10 10.45
C ARG A 351 -20.29 0.51 9.53
N TRP A 352 -20.24 1.71 8.97
CA TRP A 352 -21.37 2.31 8.26
C TRP A 352 -21.22 2.34 6.74
N VAL A 353 -20.00 2.18 6.22
CA VAL A 353 -19.76 2.14 4.77
C VAL A 353 -19.27 0.77 4.34
N GLU A 354 -18.17 0.29 4.91
CA GLU A 354 -17.51 -0.93 4.45
C GLU A 354 -18.32 -2.20 4.77
N MET A 355 -18.77 -2.37 6.02
CA MET A 355 -19.50 -3.56 6.47
C MET A 355 -20.89 -3.72 5.84
N PRO A 356 -21.74 -2.69 5.71
CA PRO A 356 -23.02 -2.81 5.03
C PRO A 356 -22.86 -3.22 3.57
N SER A 357 -21.88 -2.61 2.88
CA SER A 357 -21.58 -2.92 1.48
C SER A 357 -21.12 -4.36 1.28
N LYS A 358 -20.31 -4.89 2.21
CA LYS A 358 -19.90 -6.31 2.23
C LYS A 358 -21.06 -7.28 2.47
N ARG A 359 -22.01 -6.92 3.34
CA ARG A 359 -23.15 -7.78 3.73
C ARG A 359 -24.21 -7.92 2.65
N PHE A 360 -24.30 -6.98 1.73
CA PHE A 360 -25.20 -7.08 0.58
C PHE A 360 -24.97 -8.40 -0.16
N ASN A 361 -26.00 -9.14 -0.55
CA ASN A 361 -25.84 -10.45 -1.21
C ASN A 361 -26.04 -10.32 -2.73
N PRO A 362 -25.01 -10.60 -3.56
CA PRO A 362 -25.14 -10.52 -5.03
C PRO A 362 -26.04 -11.57 -5.66
N ARG A 363 -26.31 -12.68 -4.97
CA ARG A 363 -26.92 -13.86 -5.59
C ARG A 363 -28.35 -13.61 -6.10
N SER A 364 -28.97 -12.48 -5.74
CA SER A 364 -30.30 -12.06 -6.17
C SER A 364 -30.32 -11.03 -7.30
N LEU A 365 -29.15 -10.60 -7.83
CA LEU A 365 -29.07 -9.50 -8.80
C LEU A 365 -28.56 -9.98 -10.16
N ASP A 366 -29.37 -9.79 -11.19
CA ASP A 366 -28.93 -9.87 -12.59
C ASP A 366 -27.95 -8.74 -12.93
N ASN A 367 -27.12 -8.95 -13.96
CA ASN A 367 -26.14 -8.04 -14.52
C ASN A 367 -26.70 -6.63 -14.75
N ARG A 368 -27.97 -6.48 -15.14
CA ARG A 368 -28.60 -5.15 -15.34
C ARG A 368 -28.76 -4.39 -14.03
N ARG A 369 -29.22 -5.06 -12.98
CA ARG A 369 -29.37 -4.46 -11.64
C ARG A 369 -28.02 -4.16 -11.01
N MET A 370 -27.04 -5.03 -11.28
CA MET A 370 -25.66 -4.84 -10.87
C MET A 370 -25.04 -3.59 -11.51
N ALA A 371 -25.15 -3.47 -12.84
CA ALA A 371 -24.70 -2.30 -13.58
C ALA A 371 -25.43 -1.02 -13.11
N ALA A 372 -26.75 -1.08 -12.90
CA ALA A 372 -27.52 0.05 -12.38
C ALA A 372 -27.02 0.50 -10.99
N CYS A 373 -26.77 -0.42 -10.05
CA CYS A 373 -26.23 -0.06 -8.74
C CYS A 373 -24.86 0.63 -8.85
N VAL A 374 -23.98 0.13 -9.73
CA VAL A 374 -22.65 0.73 -9.95
C VAL A 374 -22.77 2.10 -10.60
N LEU A 375 -23.62 2.24 -11.63
CA LEU A 375 -23.85 3.51 -12.32
C LEU A 375 -24.53 4.53 -11.42
N VAL A 376 -25.47 4.12 -10.57
CA VAL A 376 -26.06 4.99 -9.55
C VAL A 376 -25.02 5.39 -8.53
N TYR A 377 -24.14 4.48 -8.12
CA TYR A 377 -23.09 4.78 -7.15
C TYR A 377 -22.07 5.77 -7.71
N MET A 378 -21.55 5.48 -8.90
CA MET A 378 -20.63 6.37 -9.63
C MET A 378 -21.31 7.70 -9.95
N GLY A 379 -22.53 7.67 -10.48
CA GLY A 379 -23.32 8.86 -10.77
C GLY A 379 -23.58 9.70 -9.53
N SER A 380 -23.88 9.09 -8.38
CA SER A 380 -24.02 9.77 -7.09
C SER A 380 -22.69 10.38 -6.64
N ALA A 381 -21.59 9.63 -6.75
CA ALA A 381 -20.26 10.13 -6.38
C ALA A 381 -19.85 11.33 -7.23
N TRP A 382 -20.04 11.23 -8.55
CA TRP A 382 -19.79 12.30 -9.52
C TRP A 382 -20.73 13.49 -9.32
N SER A 383 -22.00 13.25 -8.99
CA SER A 383 -22.97 14.32 -8.74
C SER A 383 -22.66 15.05 -7.44
N ILE A 384 -22.31 14.33 -6.37
CA ILE A 384 -21.91 14.97 -5.11
C ILE A 384 -20.61 15.75 -5.31
N PHE A 385 -19.65 15.20 -6.06
CA PHE A 385 -18.45 15.94 -6.46
C PHE A 385 -18.77 17.19 -7.31
N ALA A 386 -19.68 17.10 -8.27
CA ALA A 386 -20.11 18.25 -9.07
C ALA A 386 -20.81 19.31 -8.21
N ILE A 387 -21.62 18.89 -7.23
CA ILE A 387 -22.29 19.80 -6.29
C ILE A 387 -21.28 20.51 -5.38
N THR A 388 -20.22 19.82 -4.92
CA THR A 388 -19.16 20.45 -4.12
C THR A 388 -18.33 21.44 -4.93
N LEU A 389 -18.17 21.22 -6.24
CA LEU A 389 -17.56 22.20 -7.15
C LEU A 389 -18.42 23.45 -7.35
N LEU A 390 -19.75 23.31 -7.40
CA LEU A 390 -20.69 24.42 -7.59
C LEU A 390 -20.84 25.30 -6.34
N HIS A 391 -20.59 24.74 -5.15
CA HIS A 391 -20.76 25.41 -3.85
C HIS A 391 -19.44 25.67 -3.14
N ALA A 392 -18.29 25.48 -3.80
CA ALA A 392 -17.02 25.95 -3.27
C ALA A 392 -17.14 27.47 -3.13
N PRO A 393 -17.10 28.02 -1.90
CA PRO A 393 -17.25 29.45 -1.70
C PRO A 393 -16.18 30.17 -2.52
N ALA A 394 -16.53 31.28 -3.16
CA ALA A 394 -15.53 32.30 -3.46
C ALA A 394 -14.96 32.73 -2.11
N ALA A 395 -13.78 32.21 -1.77
CA ALA A 395 -13.26 32.37 -0.42
C ALA A 395 -12.83 33.83 -0.16
N PRO A 396 -12.97 34.31 1.09
CA PRO A 396 -12.46 35.61 1.48
C PRO A 396 -10.94 35.62 1.35
N VAL A 397 -10.40 36.77 0.95
CA VAL A 397 -8.97 37.08 0.92
C VAL A 397 -8.37 36.83 2.31
N VAL A 398 -7.82 35.64 2.54
CA VAL A 398 -6.90 35.43 3.66
C VAL A 398 -5.60 36.10 3.25
N ALA A 399 -5.21 37.10 4.03
CA ALA A 399 -4.04 37.94 3.82
C ALA A 399 -2.85 37.09 3.37
N SER A 400 -2.26 37.52 2.26
CA SER A 400 -0.96 37.06 1.77
C SER A 400 -0.02 36.79 2.94
N ALA A 401 0.44 35.55 3.08
CA ALA A 401 1.64 35.28 3.84
C ALA A 401 2.72 36.27 3.36
N PRO A 402 3.45 36.95 4.25
CA PRO A 402 4.51 37.85 3.83
C PRO A 402 5.48 37.05 2.96
N ALA A 403 5.81 37.61 1.80
CA ALA A 403 6.81 37.05 0.90
C ALA A 403 8.08 36.70 1.71
N PRO A 404 8.78 35.60 1.39
CA PRO A 404 10.08 35.36 2.00
C PRO A 404 10.95 36.57 1.70
N THR A 405 11.33 37.30 2.73
CA THR A 405 12.32 38.37 2.62
C THR A 405 13.59 37.73 2.09
N SER A 406 13.93 38.11 0.86
CA SER A 406 15.25 37.92 0.26
C SER A 406 16.26 38.68 1.11
N GLU A 407 16.74 38.06 2.19
CA GLU A 407 17.93 38.50 2.90
C GLU A 407 18.91 37.32 3.04
N ALA A 408 19.99 37.44 2.28
CA ALA A 408 21.28 36.77 2.38
C ALA A 408 21.32 35.23 2.27
N ALA A 409 21.50 34.78 1.02
CA ALA A 409 22.39 33.66 0.74
C ALA A 409 23.80 34.01 1.26
N ALA A 410 24.12 33.57 2.49
CA ALA A 410 25.49 33.45 2.94
C ALA A 410 26.05 32.11 2.43
N PRO A 411 27.19 32.07 1.73
CA PRO A 411 27.81 30.81 1.35
C PRO A 411 28.23 30.06 2.61
N ALA A 412 27.81 28.80 2.71
CA ALA A 412 28.24 27.89 3.75
C ALA A 412 29.77 27.82 3.78
N ALA A 413 30.35 28.10 4.95
CA ALA A 413 31.77 27.92 5.20
C ALA A 413 32.16 26.45 5.00
N PRO A 414 33.31 26.14 4.37
CA PRO A 414 33.74 24.77 4.18
C PRO A 414 34.10 24.15 5.54
N VAL A 415 33.49 23.00 5.82
CA VAL A 415 33.84 22.12 6.94
C VAL A 415 35.31 21.72 6.79
N ALA A 416 36.11 22.02 7.81
CA ALA A 416 37.52 21.65 7.90
C ALA A 416 37.67 20.12 7.83
N GLY A 417 38.05 19.61 6.66
CA GLY A 417 38.48 18.24 6.46
C GLY A 417 39.84 17.99 7.11
N ALA A 418 39.95 16.85 7.77
CA ALA A 418 41.15 16.35 8.42
C ALA A 418 42.41 16.47 7.53
N ASN A 419 43.50 16.95 8.15
CA ASN A 419 44.84 16.96 7.58
C ASN A 419 45.25 15.55 7.12
N LEU A 420 45.30 15.33 5.81
CA LEU A 420 46.08 14.26 5.19
C LEU A 420 47.26 14.92 4.44
N PRO A 421 48.50 14.46 4.65
CA PRO A 421 49.65 15.01 3.93
C PRO A 421 49.59 14.65 2.43
N PRO A 422 50.11 15.51 1.54
CA PRO A 422 50.02 15.30 0.10
C PRO A 422 50.86 14.10 -0.35
N PRO A 423 50.45 13.39 -1.43
CA PRO A 423 51.23 12.30 -1.98
C PRO A 423 52.47 12.82 -2.70
N ASN A 424 53.60 12.11 -2.53
CA ASN A 424 54.87 12.41 -3.19
C ASN A 424 54.74 12.47 -4.72
N PRO A 425 55.36 13.46 -5.39
CA PRO A 425 55.39 13.51 -6.85
C PRO A 425 56.25 12.37 -7.40
N ARG A 426 55.69 11.59 -8.34
CA ARG A 426 56.45 10.60 -9.12
C ARG A 426 57.48 11.32 -10.01
N PRO A 427 58.72 10.82 -10.14
CA PRO A 427 59.72 11.41 -11.01
C PRO A 427 59.33 11.25 -12.50
N ARG A 428 59.38 12.36 -13.24
CA ARG A 428 59.29 12.35 -14.72
C ARG A 428 60.58 11.77 -15.29
N LEU A 429 60.45 10.69 -16.06
CA LEU A 429 61.51 10.21 -16.94
C LEU A 429 61.60 11.14 -18.15
N THR A 430 62.74 11.82 -18.33
CA THR A 430 63.13 12.47 -19.58
C THR A 430 63.89 11.46 -20.47
N PRO A 431 63.72 11.50 -21.81
CA PRO A 431 64.42 10.60 -22.71
C PRO A 431 65.87 11.07 -22.95
N THR A 432 66.72 10.08 -23.16
CA THR A 432 68.17 10.14 -23.41
C THR A 432 68.57 10.95 -24.65
N ARG A 433 69.70 11.67 -24.53
CA ARG A 433 70.82 11.64 -25.47
C ARG A 433 72.13 11.85 -24.72
#